data_AF-A0A174PGY2-F1
#
_entry.id   AF-A0A174PGY2-F1
#
_cell.length_a   1.000
_cell.length_b   1.000
_cell.length_c   1.000
_cell.angle_alpha   90.00
_cell.angle_beta   90.00
_cell.angle_gamma   90.00
#
_symmetry.space_group_name_H-M   'P 1'
#
loop_
_entity.id
_entity.type
_entity.pdbx_description
1 polymer ?
#
loop_
_entity_poly.entity_id
_entity_poly.type
_entity_poly.pdbx_seq_one_letter_code
_entity_poly.pdbx_strand_id
1 'polypeptide(L)'
;MIAKYNNNAYIANLKDEHVVLVTYQKEKTTEGFSQKRDYYKRKININDKGLTDLYDIHFYVQYNDIEEGYKRWLVDEDRAIGINGSIKNNEVIIDVSHDSKHVSWIQYDKGAAAKKIKLDNCDGFIVEKEYIKQDGKIITKTEEMQVEPDEFKHMMVQLRRVNF
;
A
#
# COMPACT_ATOMS: atom_id res chain seq x y z
N MET A 1 -3.51 -4.26 -1.58
CA MET A 1 -4.02 -4.54 -2.96
C MET A 1 -5.26 -3.73 -3.33
N ILE A 2 -5.34 -3.39 -4.63
CA ILE A 2 -6.51 -2.81 -5.31
C ILE A 2 -7.05 -3.83 -6.32
N ALA A 3 -8.38 -3.94 -6.42
CA ALA A 3 -9.06 -4.68 -7.47
C ALA A 3 -9.96 -3.77 -8.31
N LYS A 4 -9.90 -3.91 -9.64
CA LYS A 4 -10.91 -3.36 -10.54
C LYS A 4 -11.93 -4.44 -10.87
N TYR A 5 -13.18 -4.22 -10.48
CA TYR A 5 -14.28 -5.16 -10.66
C TYR A 5 -15.53 -4.45 -11.18
N ASN A 6 -16.10 -4.89 -12.31
CA ASN A 6 -17.29 -4.30 -12.92
C ASN A 6 -17.26 -2.75 -12.96
N ASN A 7 -16.15 -2.19 -13.49
CA ASN A 7 -15.88 -0.74 -13.63
C ASN A 7 -15.69 0.04 -12.32
N ASN A 8 -15.62 -0.63 -11.17
CA ASN A 8 -15.34 -0.01 -9.87
C ASN A 8 -13.99 -0.46 -9.30
N ALA A 9 -13.40 0.36 -8.44
CA ALA A 9 -12.20 0.01 -7.67
C ALA A 9 -12.55 -0.33 -6.22
N TYR A 10 -11.95 -1.40 -5.70
CA TYR A 10 -12.16 -1.94 -4.36
C TYR A 10 -10.82 -2.18 -3.66
N ILE A 11 -10.86 -2.13 -2.33
CA ILE A 11 -9.83 -2.75 -1.51
C ILE A 11 -9.93 -4.26 -1.73
N ALA A 12 -8.80 -4.91 -1.90
CA ALA A 12 -8.76 -6.35 -2.13
C ALA A 12 -7.81 -7.04 -1.18
N ASN A 13 -8.15 -8.29 -0.84
CA ASN A 13 -7.23 -9.25 -0.26
C ASN A 13 -7.33 -10.54 -1.07
N LEU A 14 -6.18 -11.04 -1.52
CA LEU A 14 -6.07 -12.34 -2.18
C LEU A 14 -5.70 -13.41 -1.15
N LYS A 15 -6.43 -14.52 -1.16
CA LYS A 15 -6.04 -15.74 -0.44
C LYS A 15 -6.36 -16.95 -1.31
N ASP A 16 -5.33 -17.72 -1.63
CA ASP A 16 -5.40 -18.80 -2.60
C ASP A 16 -6.01 -18.28 -3.92
N GLU A 17 -7.08 -18.91 -4.42
CA GLU A 17 -7.79 -18.48 -5.63
C GLU A 17 -8.93 -17.49 -5.38
N HIS A 18 -9.06 -16.96 -4.16
CA HIS A 18 -10.19 -16.11 -3.79
C HIS A 18 -9.77 -14.68 -3.50
N VAL A 19 -10.51 -13.73 -4.07
CA VAL A 19 -10.36 -12.30 -3.81
C VAL A 19 -11.53 -11.84 -2.96
N VAL A 20 -11.22 -11.18 -1.85
CA VAL A 20 -12.21 -10.49 -1.01
C VAL A 20 -12.19 -9.02 -1.37
N LEU A 21 -13.26 -8.56 -2.03
CA LEU A 21 -13.51 -7.15 -2.34
C LEU A 21 -14.14 -6.46 -1.14
N VAL A 22 -13.66 -5.28 -0.80
CA VAL A 22 -14.19 -4.43 0.29
C VAL A 22 -14.39 -3.00 -0.20
N THR A 23 -15.50 -2.38 0.23
CA THR A 23 -15.77 -0.96 0.02
C THR A 23 -16.65 -0.40 1.14
N TYR A 24 -16.50 0.89 1.46
CA TYR A 24 -17.38 1.63 2.36
C TYR A 24 -18.50 2.37 1.62
N GLN A 25 -18.47 2.36 0.28
CA GLN A 25 -19.39 3.07 -0.61
C GLN A 25 -20.50 2.12 -1.09
N LYS A 26 -21.73 2.36 -0.64
CA LYS A 26 -22.89 1.50 -0.93
C LYS A 26 -23.21 1.44 -2.43
N GLU A 27 -22.99 2.53 -3.14
CA GLU A 27 -23.22 2.69 -4.57
C GLU A 27 -22.31 1.81 -5.45
N LYS A 28 -21.16 1.38 -4.93
CA LYS A 28 -20.26 0.42 -5.60
C LYS A 28 -20.71 -1.02 -5.43
N THR A 29 -21.75 -1.29 -4.63
CA THR A 29 -22.19 -2.66 -4.35
C THR A 29 -23.18 -3.14 -5.40
N THR A 30 -22.93 -4.35 -5.91
CA THR A 30 -23.85 -5.09 -6.76
C THR A 30 -24.37 -6.32 -6.01
N GLU A 31 -25.20 -7.14 -6.66
CA GLU A 31 -25.61 -8.44 -6.13
C GLU A 31 -24.40 -9.26 -5.63
N GLY A 32 -24.55 -9.91 -4.46
CA GLY A 32 -23.51 -10.73 -3.83
C GLY A 32 -22.66 -10.03 -2.78
N PHE A 33 -22.75 -8.71 -2.62
CA PHE A 33 -22.13 -8.01 -1.48
C PHE A 33 -22.96 -8.22 -0.20
N SER A 34 -22.27 -8.39 0.93
CA SER A 34 -22.86 -8.42 2.27
C SER A 34 -22.40 -7.22 3.08
N GLN A 35 -23.33 -6.51 3.70
CA GLN A 35 -23.01 -5.44 4.64
C GLN A 35 -22.44 -6.02 5.95
N LYS A 36 -21.40 -5.37 6.48
CA LYS A 36 -20.74 -5.65 7.75
C LYS A 36 -20.45 -4.33 8.44
N ARG A 37 -21.18 -4.02 9.52
CA ARG A 37 -21.07 -2.73 10.23
C ARG A 37 -21.17 -1.55 9.24
N ASP A 38 -20.05 -0.90 8.99
CA ASP A 38 -19.84 0.30 8.19
C ASP A 38 -19.28 0.02 6.78
N TYR A 39 -19.01 -1.24 6.42
CA TYR A 39 -18.48 -1.61 5.10
C TYR A 39 -19.26 -2.73 4.43
N TYR A 40 -18.99 -2.95 3.15
CA TYR A 40 -19.54 -3.99 2.32
C TYR A 40 -18.42 -4.89 1.83
N LYS A 41 -18.66 -6.21 1.84
CA LYS A 41 -17.67 -7.17 1.34
C LYS A 41 -18.29 -8.20 0.41
N ARG A 42 -17.51 -8.67 -0.55
CA ARG A 42 -17.85 -9.78 -1.43
C ARG A 42 -16.63 -10.66 -1.66
N LYS A 43 -16.83 -11.98 -1.63
CA LYS A 43 -15.80 -12.95 -1.99
C LYS A 43 -16.06 -13.44 -3.42
N ILE A 44 -15.04 -13.39 -4.26
CA ILE A 44 -15.09 -13.87 -5.65
C ILE A 44 -13.91 -14.80 -5.92
N ASN A 45 -13.97 -15.59 -6.99
CA ASN A 45 -12.81 -16.32 -7.49
C ASN A 45 -11.93 -15.36 -8.31
N ILE A 46 -10.61 -15.54 -8.33
CA ILE A 46 -9.68 -14.73 -9.13
C ILE A 46 -9.99 -14.80 -10.63
N ASN A 47 -10.61 -15.88 -11.11
CA ASN A 47 -11.05 -16.06 -12.49
C ASN A 47 -12.43 -15.46 -12.79
N ASP A 48 -13.07 -14.77 -11.83
CA ASP A 48 -14.33 -14.06 -12.08
C ASP A 48 -14.14 -13.05 -13.24
N LYS A 49 -15.03 -13.11 -14.22
CA LYS A 49 -14.96 -12.29 -15.44
C LYS A 49 -15.09 -10.80 -15.16
N GLY A 50 -15.76 -10.44 -14.06
CA GLY A 50 -15.88 -9.05 -13.64
C GLY A 50 -14.58 -8.47 -13.11
N LEU A 51 -13.64 -9.30 -12.64
CA LEU A 51 -12.34 -8.87 -12.10
C LEU A 51 -11.35 -8.67 -13.25
N THR A 52 -11.12 -7.42 -13.64
CA THR A 52 -10.20 -7.07 -14.73
C THR A 52 -8.77 -6.92 -14.24
N ASP A 53 -8.60 -6.28 -13.08
CA ASP A 53 -7.28 -5.97 -12.54
C ASP A 53 -7.20 -6.35 -11.06
N LEU A 54 -6.05 -6.86 -10.65
CA LEU A 54 -5.69 -7.10 -9.27
C LEU A 54 -4.19 -6.81 -9.13
N TYR A 55 -3.85 -5.81 -8.33
CA TYR A 55 -2.46 -5.40 -8.15
C TYR A 55 -2.23 -4.79 -6.76
N ASP A 56 -0.98 -4.78 -6.31
CA ASP A 56 -0.57 -3.97 -5.18
C ASP A 56 0.25 -2.76 -5.61
N ILE A 57 0.28 -1.74 -4.75
CA ILE A 57 1.11 -0.56 -4.95
C ILE A 57 2.03 -0.41 -3.74
N HIS A 58 3.33 -0.37 -3.98
CA HIS A 58 4.34 -0.13 -2.97
C HIS A 58 5.04 1.20 -3.23
N PHE A 59 5.28 1.95 -2.16
CA PHE A 59 5.93 3.25 -2.21
C PHE A 59 7.33 3.12 -1.62
N TYR A 60 8.35 3.46 -2.40
CA TYR A 60 9.72 3.43 -1.95
C TYR A 60 10.36 4.81 -2.03
N VAL A 61 11.27 5.08 -1.09
CA VAL A 61 12.14 6.26 -1.13
C VAL A 61 13.60 5.84 -1.15
N GLN A 62 14.44 6.70 -1.74
CA GLN A 62 15.87 6.63 -1.60
C GLN A 62 16.28 7.55 -0.44
N TYR A 63 16.67 6.95 0.68
CA TYR A 63 17.07 7.64 1.90
C TYR A 63 18.31 6.96 2.47
N ASN A 64 19.40 7.72 2.62
CA ASN A 64 20.65 7.17 3.13
C ASN A 64 20.65 7.21 4.68
N ASP A 65 20.22 6.11 5.30
CA ASP A 65 20.39 5.93 6.74
C ASP A 65 21.77 5.33 7.01
N ILE A 66 22.65 6.10 7.65
CA ILE A 66 24.04 5.70 7.90
C ILE A 66 24.11 4.49 8.85
N GLU A 67 23.15 4.37 9.76
CA GLU A 67 23.17 3.36 10.82
C GLU A 67 22.75 1.99 10.29
N GLU A 68 21.71 1.96 9.45
CA GLU A 68 21.20 0.71 8.89
C GLU A 68 21.85 0.35 7.54
N GLY A 69 22.52 1.30 6.87
CA GLY A 69 23.27 1.06 5.63
C GLY A 69 22.41 0.78 4.39
N TYR A 70 21.08 0.79 4.52
CA TYR A 70 20.16 0.68 3.40
C TYR A 70 19.90 2.03 2.75
N LYS A 71 19.65 1.99 1.43
CA LYS A 71 19.35 3.18 0.63
C LYS A 71 17.94 3.23 0.10
N ARG A 72 17.30 2.08 -0.14
CA ARG A 72 15.93 1.99 -0.64
C ARG A 72 15.04 1.49 0.49
N TRP A 73 13.99 2.24 0.77
CA TRP A 73 13.10 1.97 1.89
C TRP A 73 11.66 1.92 1.44
N LEU A 74 10.94 0.88 1.83
CA LEU A 74 9.48 0.83 1.68
C LEU A 74 8.87 1.78 2.72
N VAL A 75 7.92 2.62 2.30
CA VAL A 75 7.33 3.66 3.15
C VAL A 75 5.81 3.63 3.16
N ASP A 76 5.25 4.01 4.30
CA ASP A 76 3.84 4.34 4.49
C ASP A 76 3.73 5.25 5.75
N GLU A 77 2.55 5.84 5.99
CA GLU A 77 2.30 6.61 7.22
C GLU A 77 2.18 5.72 8.46
N ASP A 78 1.65 4.51 8.30
CA ASP A 78 1.25 3.66 9.43
C ASP A 78 2.02 2.33 9.45
N ARG A 79 3.24 2.28 8.91
CA ARG A 79 4.06 1.05 8.86
C ARG A 79 4.37 0.47 10.23
N ALA A 80 4.46 1.32 11.26
CA ALA A 80 4.85 0.92 12.59
C ALA A 80 3.81 1.36 13.62
N ILE A 81 3.35 0.40 14.43
CA ILE A 81 2.30 0.62 15.43
C ILE A 81 2.78 1.66 16.45
N GLY A 82 1.96 2.69 16.68
CA GLY A 82 2.27 3.75 17.64
C GLY A 82 3.22 4.82 17.10
N ILE A 83 3.65 4.73 15.85
CA ILE A 83 4.49 5.74 15.19
C ILE A 83 3.77 6.18 13.91
N ASN A 84 3.07 7.31 14.00
CA ASN A 84 2.26 7.79 12.89
C ASN A 84 3.03 8.83 12.07
N GLY A 85 3.25 8.55 10.80
CA GLY A 85 3.65 9.52 9.79
C GLY A 85 2.48 10.41 9.36
N SER A 86 2.76 11.37 8.48
CA SER A 86 1.75 12.17 7.81
C SER A 86 2.31 12.80 6.54
N ILE A 87 1.88 12.31 5.38
CA ILE A 87 2.13 12.84 4.05
C ILE A 87 1.73 14.31 3.97
N LYS A 88 0.66 14.73 4.65
CA LYS A 88 0.30 16.15 4.76
C LYS A 88 1.41 16.99 5.41
N ASN A 89 2.13 16.41 6.36
CA ASN A 89 3.28 17.01 7.03
C ASN A 89 4.62 16.60 6.41
N ASN A 90 4.59 15.98 5.22
CA ASN A 90 5.76 15.49 4.51
C ASN A 90 6.55 14.39 5.28
N GLU A 91 5.85 13.58 6.06
CA GLU A 91 6.41 12.55 6.94
C GLU A 91 5.97 11.15 6.49
N VAL A 92 6.92 10.23 6.45
CA VAL A 92 6.68 8.79 6.26
C VAL A 92 7.49 7.98 7.26
N ILE A 93 7.11 6.71 7.40
CA ILE A 93 7.79 5.75 8.27
C ILE A 93 8.60 4.78 7.43
N ILE A 94 9.81 4.49 7.89
CA ILE A 94 10.64 3.36 7.47
C ILE A 94 10.81 2.41 8.64
N ASP A 95 10.98 1.11 8.39
CA ASP A 95 11.13 0.09 9.41
C ASP A 95 12.21 -0.94 9.07
N VAL A 96 12.73 -1.58 10.11
CA VAL A 96 13.67 -2.70 10.04
C VAL A 96 13.18 -3.85 10.92
N SER A 97 13.43 -5.08 10.47
CA SER A 97 13.09 -6.31 11.20
C SER A 97 14.17 -6.75 12.18
N HIS A 98 14.74 -5.79 12.91
CA HIS A 98 15.63 -6.03 14.04
C HIS A 98 15.59 -4.86 15.03
N ASP A 99 16.13 -5.09 16.22
CA ASP A 99 16.32 -4.04 17.21
C ASP A 99 17.45 -3.11 16.72
N SER A 100 17.12 -1.87 16.40
CA SER A 100 18.12 -0.85 16.11
C SER A 100 18.72 -0.32 17.42
N LYS A 101 20.03 -0.11 17.44
CA LYS A 101 20.76 0.43 18.60
C LYS A 101 20.83 1.94 18.60
N HIS A 102 20.42 2.58 17.51
CA HIS A 102 20.53 4.03 17.35
C HIS A 102 19.26 4.73 17.83
N VAL A 103 19.41 5.82 18.60
CA VAL A 103 18.32 6.52 19.29
C VAL A 103 17.28 7.15 18.36
N SER A 104 17.61 7.35 17.09
CA SER A 104 16.64 7.85 16.10
C SER A 104 15.59 6.80 15.68
N TRP A 105 15.80 5.54 16.05
CA TRP A 105 14.90 4.43 15.77
C TRP A 105 14.13 4.08 17.03
N ILE A 106 12.82 3.90 16.88
CA ILE A 106 11.89 3.62 17.95
C ILE A 106 11.47 2.16 17.82
N GLN A 107 11.70 1.38 18.87
CA GLN A 107 11.24 0.00 18.94
C GLN A 107 9.71 -0.02 19.11
N TYR A 108 9.00 -0.68 18.19
CA TYR A 108 7.54 -0.75 18.21
C TYR A 108 7.00 -2.18 18.36
N ASP A 109 7.85 -3.18 18.12
CA ASP A 109 7.61 -4.59 18.42
C ASP A 109 8.94 -5.27 18.78
N LYS A 110 8.87 -6.47 19.36
CA LYS A 110 10.06 -7.25 19.70
C LYS A 110 10.81 -7.63 18.43
N GLY A 111 12.04 -7.14 18.27
CA GLY A 111 12.83 -7.38 17.07
C GLY A 111 12.41 -6.51 15.89
N ALA A 112 11.75 -5.38 16.11
CA ALA A 112 11.43 -4.43 15.04
C ALA A 112 11.54 -2.97 15.53
N ALA A 113 12.16 -2.15 14.71
CA ALA A 113 12.32 -0.73 14.97
C ALA A 113 11.90 0.08 13.75
N ALA A 114 11.39 1.28 13.99
CA ALA A 114 10.97 2.17 12.92
C ALA A 114 11.45 3.60 13.17
N LYS A 115 11.55 4.34 12.09
CA LYS A 115 12.01 5.72 12.08
C LYS A 115 11.08 6.54 11.22
N LYS A 116 10.67 7.69 11.76
CA LYS A 116 9.97 8.71 11.00
C LYS A 116 10.99 9.55 10.25
N ILE A 117 10.78 9.74 8.95
CA ILE A 117 11.62 10.58 8.10
C ILE A 117 10.79 11.63 7.39
N LYS A 118 11.44 12.71 6.96
CA LYS A 118 10.86 13.72 6.06
C LYS A 118 11.17 13.34 4.62
N LEU A 119 10.19 13.47 3.73
CA LEU A 119 10.41 13.23 2.30
C LEU A 119 11.42 14.22 1.70
N ASP A 120 11.53 15.44 2.25
CA ASP A 120 12.55 16.44 1.83
C ASP A 120 14.00 15.96 2.03
N ASN A 121 14.21 14.95 2.87
CA ASN A 121 15.53 14.36 3.11
C ASN A 121 15.82 13.16 2.20
N CYS A 122 14.95 12.86 1.23
CA CYS A 122 15.09 11.72 0.33
C CYS A 122 15.65 12.17 -1.03
N ASP A 123 16.50 11.34 -1.61
CA ASP A 123 17.18 11.60 -2.88
C ASP A 123 16.36 11.12 -4.10
N GLY A 124 15.30 10.36 -3.88
CA GLY A 124 14.48 9.78 -4.95
C GLY A 124 13.24 9.07 -4.46
N PHE A 125 12.25 8.94 -5.35
CA PHE A 125 10.94 8.39 -5.06
C PHE A 125 10.55 7.39 -6.14
N ILE A 126 10.11 6.21 -5.72
CA ILE A 126 9.81 5.09 -6.61
C ILE A 126 8.44 4.55 -6.23
N VAL A 127 7.55 4.42 -7.21
CA VAL A 127 6.30 3.68 -7.06
C VAL A 127 6.43 2.37 -7.80
N GLU A 128 6.12 1.28 -7.11
CA GLU A 128 6.11 -0.06 -7.67
C GLU A 128 4.67 -0.56 -7.71
N LYS A 129 4.28 -1.16 -8.83
CA LYS A 129 2.99 -1.82 -9.00
C LYS A 129 3.21 -3.29 -9.33
N GLU A 130 2.71 -4.16 -8.47
CA GLU A 130 2.78 -5.61 -8.65
C GLU A 130 1.43 -6.13 -9.12
N TYR A 131 1.35 -6.52 -10.39
CA TYR A 131 0.15 -7.09 -11.00
C TYR A 131 0.09 -8.60 -10.84
N ILE A 132 -1.04 -9.07 -10.31
CA ILE A 132 -1.46 -10.47 -10.27
C ILE A 132 -2.49 -10.76 -11.38
N LYS A 133 -3.28 -9.74 -11.75
CA LYS A 133 -4.22 -9.80 -12.86
C LYS A 133 -4.27 -8.47 -13.56
N GLN A 134 -4.27 -8.48 -14.89
CA GLN A 134 -4.40 -7.29 -15.73
C GLN A 134 -5.22 -7.64 -16.97
N ASP A 135 -6.17 -6.78 -17.33
CA ASP A 135 -7.08 -6.96 -18.47
C ASP A 135 -7.74 -8.35 -18.51
N GLY A 136 -8.15 -8.85 -17.34
CA GLY A 136 -8.84 -10.13 -17.20
C GLY A 136 -7.92 -11.36 -17.21
N LYS A 137 -6.60 -11.19 -17.41
CA LYS A 137 -5.62 -12.30 -17.48
C LYS A 137 -4.77 -12.34 -16.23
N ILE A 138 -4.61 -13.55 -15.66
CA ILE A 138 -3.66 -13.77 -14.57
C ILE A 138 -2.26 -13.61 -15.15
N ILE A 139 -1.48 -12.74 -14.53
CA ILE A 139 -0.09 -12.44 -14.90
C ILE A 139 0.73 -12.24 -13.63
N THR A 140 2.04 -12.29 -13.74
CA THR A 140 2.95 -11.82 -12.68
C THR A 140 3.87 -10.81 -13.32
N LYS A 141 3.64 -9.53 -13.03
CA LYS A 141 4.39 -8.42 -13.60
C LYS A 141 4.58 -7.33 -12.56
N THR A 142 5.81 -6.87 -12.41
CA THR A 142 6.13 -5.71 -11.59
C THR A 142 6.51 -4.55 -12.51
N GLU A 143 5.91 -3.40 -12.28
CA GLU A 143 6.25 -2.14 -12.94
C GLU A 143 6.80 -1.18 -11.90
N GLU A 144 7.96 -0.59 -12.17
CA GLU A 144 8.55 0.45 -11.32
C GLU A 144 8.61 1.77 -12.09
N MET A 145 8.26 2.86 -11.41
CA MET A 145 8.35 4.22 -11.94
C MET A 145 9.06 5.13 -10.93
N GLN A 146 10.06 5.86 -11.39
CA GLN A 146 10.56 7.01 -10.64
C GLN A 146 9.62 8.18 -10.84
N VAL A 147 9.33 8.91 -9.77
CA VAL A 147 8.37 10.00 -9.75
C VAL A 147 8.93 11.19 -9.00
N GLU A 148 8.36 12.36 -9.29
CA GLU A 148 8.64 13.56 -8.52
C GLU A 148 7.93 13.52 -7.15
N PRO A 149 8.44 14.25 -6.13
CA PRO A 149 7.90 14.21 -4.77
C PRO A 149 6.39 14.51 -4.69
N ASP A 150 5.90 15.47 -5.48
CA ASP A 150 4.49 15.86 -5.48
C ASP A 150 3.58 14.79 -6.08
N GLU A 151 4.03 14.12 -7.14
CA GLU A 151 3.32 12.98 -7.72
C GLU A 151 3.29 11.80 -6.75
N PHE A 152 4.41 11.50 -6.10
CA PHE A 152 4.51 10.46 -5.07
C PHE A 152 3.49 10.68 -3.95
N LYS A 153 3.47 11.89 -3.36
CA LYS A 153 2.51 12.27 -2.31
C LYS A 153 1.07 12.16 -2.81
N HIS A 154 0.80 12.63 -4.02
CA HIS A 154 -0.53 12.55 -4.62
C HIS A 154 -1.00 11.10 -4.75
N MET A 155 -0.15 10.21 -5.26
CA MET A 155 -0.47 8.79 -5.42
C MET A 155 -0.74 8.09 -4.09
N MET A 156 0.04 8.37 -3.03
CA MET A 156 -0.21 7.84 -1.69
C MET A 156 -1.59 8.28 -1.15
N VAL A 157 -1.94 9.55 -1.32
CA VAL A 157 -3.25 10.08 -0.90
C VAL A 157 -4.40 9.44 -1.70
N GLN A 158 -4.23 9.26 -3.02
CA GLN A 158 -5.24 8.62 -3.86
C GLN A 158 -5.45 7.15 -3.48
N LEU A 159 -4.38 6.40 -3.19
CA LEU A 159 -4.50 5.01 -2.73
C LEU A 159 -5.39 4.92 -1.49
N ARG A 160 -5.24 5.86 -0.54
CA ARG A 160 -6.11 5.90 0.64
C ARG A 160 -7.56 6.19 0.32
N ARG A 161 -7.86 7.06 -0.64
CA ARG A 161 -9.25 7.32 -1.07
C ARG A 161 -9.90 6.12 -1.75
N VAL A 162 -9.12 5.20 -2.29
CA VAL A 162 -9.67 3.90 -2.73
C VAL A 162 -10.02 3.04 -1.51
N ASN A 163 -9.28 3.21 -0.41
CA ASN A 163 -9.47 2.48 0.84
C ASN A 163 -10.58 3.03 1.75
N PHE A 164 -11.14 4.22 1.48
CA PHE A 164 -12.20 4.86 2.26
C PHE A 164 -13.32 5.38 1.35
#